data_AF-A0A9E0WH01-F1
#
_entry.id   AF-A0A9E0WH01-F1
#
_cell.length_a   1.000
_cell.length_b   1.000
_cell.length_c   1.000
_cell.angle_alpha   90.00
_cell.angle_beta   90.00
_cell.angle_gamma   90.00
#
_symmetry.space_group_name_H-M   'P 1'
#
loop_
_entity.id
_entity.type
_entity.pdbx_description
1 polymer ?
#
loop_
_entity_poly.entity_id
_entity_poly.type
_entity_poly.pdbx_seq_one_letter_code
_entity_poly.pdbx_strand_id
1 'polypeptide(L)'
;MAPRWLARFRAWSKDNRGLAAVEFALIAMPFFFLIFGLLEVCVLFIMAAILEHGVNEAARGIRTGELQQNGFGQVAFKQAVCDEMFELLDCNSKLRFDVKTFSSFGATNNPPVLDADGNLDDSGFSFSPGGANDIVVVRVFYEWDLITPVMSAPLANMSGGRRLLQATVAFRNEPFGA
;
A
#
# COMPACT_ATOMS: atom_id res chain seq x y z
N MET A 1 8.44 62.89 -18.56
CA MET A 1 9.51 62.03 -18.01
C MET A 1 8.92 60.64 -17.79
N ALA A 2 9.17 59.69 -18.69
CA ALA A 2 8.68 58.32 -18.50
C ALA A 2 9.38 57.70 -17.28
N PRO A 3 8.65 57.02 -16.38
CA PRO A 3 9.23 56.57 -15.14
C PRO A 3 10.26 55.45 -15.41
N ARG A 4 11.42 55.55 -14.76
CA ARG A 4 12.63 54.73 -15.03
C ARG A 4 12.41 53.21 -14.93
N TRP A 5 11.35 52.76 -14.28
CA TRP A 5 10.98 51.34 -14.18
C TRP A 5 10.41 50.78 -15.49
N LEU A 6 9.67 51.56 -16.26
CA LEU A 6 9.15 51.12 -17.58
C LEU A 6 10.26 50.88 -18.60
N ALA A 7 11.33 51.69 -18.56
CA ALA A 7 12.49 51.51 -19.43
C ALA A 7 13.28 50.23 -19.08
N ARG A 8 13.40 49.90 -17.79
CA ARG A 8 14.03 48.66 -17.33
C ARG A 8 13.22 47.41 -17.71
N PHE A 9 11.90 47.45 -17.56
CA PHE A 9 11.02 46.36 -18.01
C PHE A 9 11.10 46.13 -19.53
N ARG A 10 11.16 47.20 -20.32
CA ARG A 10 11.28 47.11 -21.78
C ARG A 10 12.65 46.57 -22.24
N ALA A 11 13.71 46.86 -21.50
CA ALA A 11 15.04 46.30 -21.74
C ALA A 11 15.10 44.81 -21.36
N TRP A 12 14.46 44.42 -20.25
CA TRP A 12 14.37 43.02 -19.83
C TRP A 12 13.53 42.17 -20.79
N SER A 13 12.42 42.73 -21.30
CA SER A 13 11.59 42.09 -22.34
C SER A 13 12.29 41.94 -23.70
N LYS A 14 13.45 42.57 -23.91
CA LYS A 14 14.26 42.44 -25.14
C LYS A 14 15.42 41.44 -24.98
N ASP A 15 15.62 40.88 -23.80
CA ASP A 15 16.73 39.96 -23.54
C ASP A 15 16.34 38.51 -23.93
N ASN A 16 16.93 38.04 -25.03
CA ASN A 16 16.69 36.71 -25.61
C ASN A 16 17.67 35.63 -25.11
N ARG A 17 18.59 35.98 -24.20
CA ARG A 17 19.64 35.06 -23.73
C ARG A 17 19.12 33.84 -22.97
N GLY A 18 17.86 33.86 -22.54
CA GLY A 18 17.20 32.76 -21.82
C GLY A 18 16.31 31.84 -22.67
N LEU A 19 16.16 32.07 -23.98
CA LEU A 19 15.23 31.31 -24.83
C LEU A 19 15.50 29.80 -24.81
N ALA A 20 16.78 29.39 -24.94
CA ALA A 20 17.16 27.98 -24.89
C ALA A 20 16.86 27.32 -23.53
N ALA A 21 16.92 28.08 -22.44
CA ALA A 21 16.57 27.57 -21.10
C ALA A 21 15.05 27.34 -20.97
N VAL A 22 14.24 28.20 -21.59
CA VAL A 22 12.78 28.05 -21.62
C VAL A 22 12.37 26.86 -22.49
N GLU A 23 12.97 26.71 -23.67
CA GLU A 23 12.74 25.55 -24.55
C GLU A 23 13.08 24.22 -23.86
N PHE A 24 14.21 24.17 -23.16
CA PHE A 24 14.59 23.00 -22.38
C PHE A 24 13.60 22.73 -21.23
N ALA A 25 13.22 23.76 -20.47
CA ALA A 25 12.29 23.62 -19.35
C ALA A 25 10.91 23.08 -19.80
N LEU A 26 10.45 23.48 -20.98
CA LEU A 26 9.17 23.04 -21.55
C LEU A 26 9.17 21.53 -21.87
N ILE A 27 10.32 20.96 -22.25
CA ILE A 27 10.49 19.52 -22.50
C ILE A 27 10.82 18.76 -21.22
N ALA A 28 11.65 19.35 -20.35
CA ALA A 28 12.08 18.72 -19.11
C ALA A 28 10.91 18.50 -18.14
N MET A 29 9.96 19.43 -18.07
CA MET A 29 8.80 19.34 -17.17
C MET A 29 7.96 18.07 -17.39
N PRO A 30 7.44 17.75 -18.59
CA PRO A 30 6.71 16.51 -18.83
C PRO A 30 7.61 15.26 -18.70
N PHE A 31 8.90 15.36 -19.04
CA PHE A 31 9.83 14.25 -18.89
C PHE A 31 10.02 13.82 -17.43
N PHE A 32 10.29 14.78 -16.52
CA PHE A 32 10.40 14.50 -15.10
C PHE A 32 9.07 14.07 -14.50
N PHE A 33 7.94 14.62 -14.97
CA PHE A 33 6.61 14.15 -14.58
C PHE A 33 6.44 12.65 -14.85
N LEU A 34 6.83 12.19 -16.05
CA LEU A 34 6.75 10.76 -16.39
C LEU A 34 7.73 9.91 -15.57
N ILE A 35 8.95 10.38 -15.32
CA ILE A 35 9.93 9.66 -14.49
C ILE A 35 9.41 9.47 -13.06
N PHE A 36 8.95 10.54 -12.41
CA PHE A 36 8.45 10.43 -11.04
C PHE A 36 7.16 9.59 -10.98
N GLY A 37 6.28 9.72 -11.98
CA GLY A 37 5.11 8.85 -12.10
C GLY A 37 5.47 7.38 -12.22
N LEU A 38 6.48 7.04 -13.03
CA LEU A 38 6.99 5.67 -13.15
C LEU A 38 7.62 5.19 -11.83
N LEU A 39 8.43 6.01 -11.19
CA LEU A 39 9.07 5.67 -9.91
C LEU A 39 8.03 5.40 -8.82
N GLU A 40 6.96 6.20 -8.73
CA GLU A 40 5.86 5.97 -7.79
C GLU A 40 5.21 4.61 -8.03
N VAL A 41 4.89 4.27 -9.29
CA VAL A 41 4.31 2.97 -9.64
C VAL A 41 5.27 1.83 -9.30
N CYS A 42 6.56 1.97 -9.59
CA CYS A 42 7.57 0.98 -9.21
C CYS A 42 7.61 0.75 -7.69
N VAL A 43 7.60 1.82 -6.89
CA VAL A 43 7.59 1.71 -5.43
C VAL A 43 6.31 1.04 -4.94
N LEU A 44 5.15 1.41 -5.48
CA LEU A 44 3.87 0.76 -5.14
C LEU A 44 3.90 -0.75 -5.39
N PHE A 45 4.43 -1.19 -6.53
CA PHE A 45 4.56 -2.62 -6.84
C PHE A 45 5.57 -3.33 -5.94
N ILE A 46 6.70 -2.70 -5.63
CA ILE A 46 7.69 -3.27 -4.70
C ILE A 46 7.05 -3.48 -3.32
N MET A 47 6.33 -2.47 -2.81
CA MET A 47 5.68 -2.56 -1.51
C MET A 47 4.55 -3.61 -1.50
N ALA A 48 3.78 -3.72 -2.58
CA ALA A 48 2.79 -4.78 -2.73
C ALA A 48 3.44 -6.17 -2.72
N ALA A 49 4.56 -6.36 -3.42
CA ALA A 49 5.27 -7.64 -3.47
C ALA A 49 5.86 -8.03 -2.11
N ILE A 50 6.44 -7.05 -1.38
CA ILE A 50 6.96 -7.28 -0.02
C ILE A 50 5.81 -7.67 0.92
N LEU A 51 4.67 -6.97 0.86
CA LEU A 51 3.48 -7.30 1.65
C LEU A 51 2.98 -8.72 1.34
N GLU A 52 2.84 -9.08 0.07
CA GLU A 52 2.43 -10.43 -0.33
C GLU A 52 3.40 -11.50 0.17
N HIS A 53 4.71 -11.23 0.10
CA HIS A 53 5.73 -12.15 0.60
C HIS A 53 5.61 -12.35 2.12
N GLY A 54 5.58 -11.26 2.89
CA GLY A 54 5.49 -11.34 4.35
C GLY A 54 4.20 -11.99 4.84
N VAL A 55 3.08 -11.75 4.16
CA VAL A 55 1.81 -12.42 4.48
C VAL A 55 1.84 -13.91 4.16
N ASN A 56 2.46 -14.31 3.04
CA ASN A 56 2.62 -15.73 2.71
C ASN A 56 3.50 -16.47 3.73
N GLU A 57 4.58 -15.85 4.19
CA GLU A 57 5.46 -16.46 5.19
C GLU A 57 4.78 -16.54 6.57
N ALA A 58 4.16 -15.44 7.04
CA ALA A 58 3.42 -15.43 8.29
C ALA A 58 2.22 -16.40 8.29
N ALA A 59 1.56 -16.59 7.13
CA ALA A 59 0.47 -17.54 6.96
C ALA A 59 0.91 -18.99 7.20
N ARG A 60 2.19 -19.34 7.00
CA ARG A 60 2.70 -20.68 7.30
C ARG A 60 2.61 -21.00 8.79
N GLY A 61 2.81 -20.01 9.66
CA GLY A 61 2.65 -20.19 11.11
C GLY A 61 1.23 -20.56 11.52
N ILE A 62 0.22 -20.02 10.82
CA ILE A 62 -1.19 -20.41 11.01
C ILE A 62 -1.43 -21.80 10.43
N ARG A 63 -0.92 -22.06 9.23
CA ARG A 63 -1.12 -23.31 8.49
C ARG A 63 -0.60 -24.53 9.23
N THR A 64 0.56 -24.40 9.89
CA THR A 64 1.23 -25.47 10.63
C THR A 64 0.71 -25.62 12.06
N GLY A 65 -0.04 -24.65 12.58
CA GLY A 65 -0.56 -24.67 13.95
C GLY A 65 0.41 -24.09 14.99
N GLU A 66 1.60 -23.64 14.60
CA GLU A 66 2.63 -23.07 15.50
C GLU A 66 2.08 -21.85 16.27
N LEU A 67 1.29 -20.99 15.62
CA LEU A 67 0.71 -19.81 16.27
C LEU A 67 -0.40 -20.17 17.28
N GLN A 68 -1.10 -21.28 17.05
CA GLN A 68 -2.14 -21.78 17.94
C GLN A 68 -1.55 -22.51 19.15
N GLN A 69 -0.46 -23.27 18.97
CA GLN A 69 0.16 -24.05 20.04
C GLN A 69 0.99 -23.21 21.01
N ASN A 70 1.65 -22.15 20.52
CA ASN A 70 2.52 -21.31 21.33
C ASN A 70 1.79 -20.17 22.07
N GLY A 71 0.47 -20.03 21.92
CA GLY A 71 -0.33 -19.06 22.68
C GLY A 71 -0.20 -17.59 22.23
N PHE A 72 0.42 -17.33 21.08
CA PHE A 72 0.70 -15.97 20.59
C PHE A 72 -0.14 -15.55 19.37
N GLY A 73 -1.33 -16.11 19.17
CA GLY A 73 -2.18 -15.98 17.98
C GLY A 73 -2.08 -14.66 17.20
N GLN A 74 -2.69 -13.58 17.69
CA GLN A 74 -2.84 -12.34 16.91
C GLN A 74 -1.59 -11.44 16.92
N VAL A 75 -0.97 -11.26 18.08
CA VAL A 75 0.18 -10.35 18.24
C VAL A 75 1.41 -10.91 17.54
N ALA A 76 1.69 -12.22 17.66
CA ALA A 76 2.81 -12.81 16.93
C ALA A 76 2.54 -12.90 15.43
N PHE A 77 1.29 -13.10 15.00
CA PHE A 77 0.99 -13.01 13.57
C PHE A 77 1.31 -11.62 13.01
N LYS A 78 0.88 -10.56 13.72
CA LYS A 78 1.24 -9.18 13.34
C LYS A 78 2.75 -9.01 13.29
N GLN A 79 3.46 -9.43 14.33
CA GLN A 79 4.92 -9.31 14.39
C GLN A 79 5.61 -10.05 13.24
N ALA A 80 5.21 -11.29 12.96
CA ALA A 80 5.76 -12.08 11.86
C ALA A 80 5.58 -11.41 10.49
N VAL A 81 4.41 -10.80 10.25
CA VAL A 81 4.21 -10.01 9.02
C VAL A 81 5.13 -8.78 9.00
N CYS A 82 5.28 -8.09 10.12
CA CYS A 82 6.10 -6.89 10.22
C CYS A 82 7.61 -7.15 10.09
N ASP A 83 8.09 -8.28 10.61
CA ASP A 83 9.49 -8.68 10.53
C ASP A 83 9.94 -8.88 9.07
N GLU A 84 9.05 -9.42 8.23
CA GLU A 84 9.28 -9.60 6.79
C GLU A 84 9.21 -8.29 5.98
N MET A 85 8.70 -7.21 6.59
CA MET A 85 8.57 -5.90 5.95
C MET A 85 9.80 -4.99 6.20
N PHE A 86 10.85 -5.51 6.85
CA PHE A 86 12.13 -4.83 7.09
C PHE A 86 12.01 -3.42 7.72
N GLU A 87 11.00 -3.19 8.56
CA GLU A 87 10.67 -1.88 9.14
C GLU A 87 10.44 -0.74 8.11
N LEU A 88 10.29 -1.07 6.82
CA LEU A 88 10.03 -0.10 5.75
C LEU A 88 8.61 0.48 5.81
N LEU A 89 7.72 -0.20 6.53
CA LEU A 89 6.29 0.06 6.56
C LEU A 89 5.83 0.27 8.00
N ASP A 90 4.96 1.25 8.24
CA ASP A 90 4.36 1.48 9.56
C ASP A 90 3.29 0.42 9.82
N CYS A 91 3.79 -0.71 10.26
CA CYS A 91 3.04 -1.90 10.54
C CYS A 91 2.14 -1.74 11.77
N ASN A 92 2.41 -0.76 12.63
CA ASN A 92 1.64 -0.57 13.86
C ASN A 92 0.34 0.18 13.61
N SER A 93 0.39 1.28 12.88
CA SER A 93 -0.75 2.17 12.70
C SER A 93 -1.52 1.92 11.39
N LYS A 94 -0.84 1.49 10.32
CA LYS A 94 -1.41 1.43 8.95
C LYS A 94 -1.71 0.03 8.44
N LEU A 95 -1.33 -1.00 9.20
CA LEU A 95 -1.62 -2.39 8.86
C LEU A 95 -2.87 -2.88 9.60
N ARG A 96 -3.77 -3.53 8.88
CA ARG A 96 -4.93 -4.26 9.42
C ARG A 96 -4.98 -5.64 8.77
N PHE A 97 -5.52 -6.61 9.48
CA PHE A 97 -5.64 -7.98 8.96
C PHE A 97 -6.96 -8.59 9.40
N ASP A 98 -7.46 -9.48 8.56
CA ASP A 98 -8.69 -10.24 8.73
C ASP A 98 -8.36 -11.72 8.46
N VAL A 99 -8.43 -12.55 9.49
CA VAL A 99 -8.14 -13.98 9.43
C VAL A 99 -9.41 -14.72 9.82
N LYS A 100 -9.98 -15.45 8.86
CA LYS A 100 -11.26 -16.14 9.05
C LYS A 100 -11.20 -17.58 8.59
N THR A 101 -11.94 -18.43 9.29
CA THR A 101 -12.21 -19.80 8.88
C THR A 101 -13.46 -19.89 8.01
N PHE A 102 -13.45 -20.84 7.08
CA PHE A 102 -14.57 -21.12 6.19
C PHE A 102 -14.83 -22.63 6.09
N SER A 103 -16.07 -22.99 5.79
CA SER A 103 -16.47 -24.41 5.60
C SER A 103 -16.01 -24.99 4.26
N SER A 104 -15.80 -24.15 3.25
CA SER A 104 -15.27 -24.52 1.93
C SER A 104 -14.63 -23.32 1.24
N PHE A 105 -13.74 -23.55 0.27
CA PHE A 105 -13.18 -22.48 -0.56
C PHE A 105 -14.24 -21.73 -1.38
N GLY A 106 -15.39 -22.35 -1.69
CA GLY A 106 -16.49 -21.69 -2.40
C GLY A 106 -17.40 -20.85 -1.49
N ALA A 107 -17.30 -21.02 -0.17
CA ALA A 107 -18.09 -20.28 0.81
C ALA A 107 -17.37 -19.01 1.33
N THR A 108 -16.19 -18.70 0.80
CA THR A 108 -15.43 -17.51 1.20
C THR A 108 -16.18 -16.25 0.78
N ASN A 109 -16.56 -15.42 1.75
CA ASN A 109 -17.15 -14.10 1.50
C ASN A 109 -16.12 -13.03 1.86
N ASN A 110 -15.69 -12.26 0.86
CA ASN A 110 -14.74 -11.17 0.99
C ASN A 110 -15.44 -9.87 0.60
N PRO A 111 -16.19 -9.24 1.51
CA PRO A 111 -16.87 -7.99 1.21
C PRO A 111 -15.86 -6.87 0.87
N PRO A 112 -16.31 -5.84 0.14
CA PRO A 112 -15.57 -4.59 0.01
C PRO A 112 -15.20 -4.07 1.40
N VAL A 113 -13.97 -3.60 1.53
CA VAL A 113 -13.42 -3.11 2.81
C VAL A 113 -13.31 -1.61 2.89
N LEU A 114 -13.68 -0.91 1.81
CA LEU A 114 -13.73 0.55 1.80
C LEU A 114 -15.19 0.97 2.04
N ASP A 115 -15.38 1.87 2.99
CA ASP A 115 -16.67 2.50 3.24
C ASP A 115 -17.04 3.51 2.14
N ALA A 116 -18.22 4.13 2.27
CA ALA A 116 -18.68 5.14 1.31
C ALA A 116 -17.79 6.41 1.29
N ASP A 117 -17.04 6.65 2.37
CA ASP A 117 -16.12 7.78 2.52
C ASP A 117 -14.70 7.45 2.02
N GLY A 118 -14.46 6.22 1.57
CA GLY A 118 -13.17 5.74 1.08
C GLY A 118 -12.15 5.43 2.19
N ASN A 119 -12.61 5.23 3.43
CA ASN A 119 -11.78 4.75 4.53
C ASN A 119 -11.87 3.23 4.66
N LEU A 120 -10.88 2.64 5.31
CA LEU A 120 -10.90 1.21 5.62
C LEU A 120 -11.93 0.93 6.72
N ASP A 121 -12.94 0.12 6.42
CA ASP A 121 -13.91 -0.41 7.37
C ASP A 121 -13.40 -1.74 7.93
N ASP A 122 -12.88 -1.71 9.16
CA ASP A 122 -12.38 -2.88 9.89
C ASP A 122 -13.42 -3.49 10.85
N SER A 123 -14.66 -3.00 10.86
CA SER A 123 -15.71 -3.45 11.79
C SER A 123 -16.03 -4.96 11.67
N GLY A 124 -15.83 -5.52 10.48
CA GLY A 124 -16.02 -6.94 10.21
C GLY A 124 -14.77 -7.79 10.37
N PHE A 125 -13.61 -7.23 10.74
CA PHE A 125 -12.37 -7.99 10.79
C PHE A 125 -12.31 -8.84 12.06
N SER A 126 -11.80 -10.06 11.92
CA SER A 126 -11.61 -10.96 13.06
C SER A 126 -10.30 -11.73 12.93
N PHE A 127 -9.85 -12.30 14.05
CA PHE A 127 -8.69 -13.18 14.06
C PHE A 127 -9.11 -14.57 14.54
N SER A 128 -9.49 -15.42 13.58
CA SER A 128 -9.87 -16.81 13.76
C SER A 128 -8.99 -17.70 12.90
N PRO A 129 -7.81 -18.12 13.39
CA PRO A 129 -6.85 -18.95 12.66
C PRO A 129 -7.31 -20.42 12.49
N GLY A 130 -8.41 -20.81 13.14
CA GLY A 130 -8.96 -22.16 13.04
C GLY A 130 -8.09 -23.26 13.67
N GLY A 131 -8.61 -24.48 13.61
CA GLY A 131 -7.94 -25.71 14.03
C GLY A 131 -7.37 -26.51 12.87
N ALA A 132 -6.95 -27.75 13.18
CA ALA A 132 -6.43 -28.68 12.19
C ALA A 132 -7.46 -28.95 11.08
N ASN A 133 -7.00 -29.00 9.83
CA ASN A 133 -7.84 -29.23 8.64
C ASN A 133 -8.87 -28.13 8.30
N ASP A 134 -8.96 -27.03 9.05
CA ASP A 134 -9.84 -25.92 8.70
C ASP A 134 -9.32 -25.16 7.48
N ILE A 135 -10.24 -24.58 6.71
CA ILE A 135 -9.89 -23.67 5.62
C ILE A 135 -9.84 -22.27 6.19
N VAL A 136 -8.71 -21.60 6.01
CA VAL A 136 -8.44 -20.25 6.53
C VAL A 136 -8.16 -19.33 5.36
N VAL A 137 -8.75 -18.13 5.41
CA VAL A 137 -8.39 -17.02 4.52
C VAL A 137 -7.81 -15.91 5.38
N VAL A 138 -6.60 -15.51 5.02
CA VAL A 138 -5.86 -14.40 5.60
C VAL A 138 -5.90 -13.25 4.61
N ARG A 139 -6.45 -12.12 5.01
CA ARG A 139 -6.42 -10.86 4.25
C ARG A 139 -5.65 -9.84 5.06
N VAL A 140 -4.71 -9.15 4.44
CA VAL A 140 -3.95 -8.08 5.07
C VAL A 140 -4.06 -6.84 4.22
N PHE A 141 -4.28 -5.72 4.88
CA PHE A 141 -4.53 -4.42 4.31
C PHE A 141 -3.51 -3.44 4.85
N TYR A 142 -2.90 -2.67 3.97
CA TYR A 142 -1.95 -1.64 4.33
C TYR A 142 -2.30 -0.31 3.65
N GLU A 143 -2.43 0.74 4.45
CA GLU A 143 -2.72 2.09 3.97
C GLU A 143 -1.42 2.78 3.53
N TRP A 144 -1.19 2.89 2.21
CA TRP A 144 -0.01 3.52 1.65
C TRP A 144 -0.24 5.01 1.35
N ASP A 145 0.67 5.86 1.84
CA ASP A 145 0.68 7.29 1.50
C ASP A 145 1.48 7.50 0.22
N LEU A 146 0.83 8.08 -0.79
CA LEU A 146 1.49 8.37 -2.05
C LEU A 146 2.55 9.46 -1.86
N ILE A 147 3.75 9.25 -2.44
CA ILE A 147 4.89 10.17 -2.29
C ILE A 147 4.62 11.47 -3.06
N THR A 148 3.93 11.37 -4.19
CA THR A 148 3.63 12.50 -5.08
C THR A 148 2.12 12.75 -5.29
N PRO A 149 1.34 13.14 -4.27
CA PRO A 149 -0.14 13.12 -4.28
C PRO A 149 -0.79 13.83 -5.47
N VAL A 150 -0.20 14.93 -5.95
CA VAL A 150 -0.72 15.69 -7.11
C VAL A 150 -0.58 14.91 -8.41
N MET A 151 0.51 14.15 -8.56
CA MET A 151 0.81 13.38 -9.76
C MET A 151 0.17 12.00 -9.73
N SER A 152 0.12 11.39 -8.55
CA SER A 152 -0.40 10.05 -8.30
C SER A 152 -1.86 10.01 -7.87
N ALA A 153 -2.57 11.15 -7.92
CA ALA A 153 -4.01 11.22 -7.65
C ALA A 153 -4.85 10.15 -8.37
N PRO A 154 -4.57 9.76 -9.64
CA PRO A 154 -5.30 8.68 -10.31
C PRO A 154 -5.06 7.29 -9.70
N LEU A 155 -4.00 7.10 -8.91
CA LEU A 155 -3.64 5.86 -8.24
C LEU A 155 -4.27 5.75 -6.84
N ALA A 156 -4.76 6.85 -6.27
CA ALA A 156 -5.43 6.83 -4.98
C ALA A 156 -6.79 6.13 -5.10
N ASN A 157 -7.09 5.26 -4.14
CA ASN A 157 -8.40 4.61 -4.00
C ASN A 157 -8.99 4.79 -2.60
N MET A 158 -8.28 5.50 -1.71
CA MET A 158 -8.72 5.84 -0.37
C MET A 158 -8.85 7.36 -0.19
N SER A 159 -9.57 7.75 0.85
CA SER A 159 -9.61 9.12 1.35
C SER A 159 -8.19 9.65 1.65
N GLY A 160 -8.01 10.96 1.47
CA GLY A 160 -6.73 11.63 1.77
C GLY A 160 -5.62 11.39 0.75
N GLY A 161 -5.92 10.87 -0.46
CA GLY A 161 -4.91 10.65 -1.50
C GLY A 161 -4.03 9.44 -1.21
N ARG A 162 -4.59 8.43 -0.52
CA ARG A 162 -3.88 7.21 -0.13
C ARG A 162 -4.29 6.04 -1.02
N ARG A 163 -3.47 4.99 -1.00
CA ARG A 163 -3.73 3.75 -1.73
C ARG A 163 -3.75 2.56 -0.78
N LEU A 164 -4.83 1.78 -0.83
CA LEU A 164 -4.93 0.53 -0.10
C LEU A 164 -4.16 -0.56 -0.84
N LEU A 165 -3.13 -1.10 -0.20
CA LEU A 165 -2.47 -2.34 -0.61
C LEU A 165 -3.17 -3.50 0.09
N GLN A 166 -3.46 -4.57 -0.64
CA GLN A 166 -4.13 -5.75 -0.11
C GLN A 166 -3.37 -7.00 -0.55
N ALA A 167 -3.06 -7.87 0.40
CA ALA A 167 -2.60 -9.23 0.16
C ALA A 167 -3.67 -10.22 0.69
N THR A 168 -3.91 -11.31 -0.03
CA THR A 168 -4.90 -12.32 0.38
C THR A 168 -4.39 -13.71 0.08
N VAL A 169 -4.39 -14.56 1.11
CA VAL A 169 -3.90 -15.94 1.03
C VAL A 169 -4.99 -16.86 1.59
N ALA A 170 -5.36 -17.89 0.84
CA ALA A 170 -6.31 -18.90 1.25
C ALA A 170 -5.64 -20.27 1.28
N PHE A 171 -5.78 -20.99 2.38
CA PHE A 171 -5.16 -22.31 2.55
C PHE A 171 -5.98 -23.20 3.48
N ARG A 172 -5.62 -24.47 3.51
CA ARG A 172 -6.12 -25.43 4.50
C ARG A 172 -5.02 -25.68 5.51
N ASN A 173 -5.37 -25.59 6.80
CA ASN A 173 -4.49 -25.94 7.90
C ASN A 173 -4.06 -27.40 7.81
N GLU A 174 -2.82 -27.66 8.20
CA GLU A 174 -2.26 -29.00 8.28
C GLU A 174 -2.94 -29.80 9.40
N PRO A 175 -2.89 -31.14 9.34
CA PRO A 175 -3.31 -31.97 10.44
C PRO A 175 -2.27 -31.89 11.57
N PHE A 176 -2.36 -30.86 12.41
CA PHE A 176 -1.52 -30.70 13.59
C PHE A 176 -2.25 -31.20 14.86
N GLY A 177 -1.50 -31.77 15.82
CA GLY A 177 -2.05 -32.28 17.07
C GLY A 177 -2.59 -33.73 17.02
N ALA A 178 -2.07 -34.55 16.10
CA ALA A 178 -2.21 -36.01 16.14
C ALA A 178 -1.19 -36.64 17.11
#